data_AF-A0A2V6G1D3-F1
#
_entry.id   AF-A0A2V6G1D3-F1
#
_cell.length_a   1.000
_cell.length_b   1.000
_cell.length_c   1.000
_cell.angle_alpha   90.00
_cell.angle_beta   90.00
_cell.angle_gamma   90.00
#
_symmetry.space_group_name_H-M   'P 1'
#
loop_
_entity.id
_entity.type
_entity.pdbx_description
1 polymer ?
#
loop_
_entity_poly.entity_id
_entity_poly.type
_entity_poly.pdbx_seq_one_letter_code
_entity_poly.pdbx_strand_id
1 'polypeptide(L)'
;MFNSTPNKPTVLKVAVSASFIAALAISPLAFAQQHEHGKQDLTAAAEKTVTGEVVDLMCYVDHGAMGDKHSACGGKCFKGGCPVGIVENGKAYLEVGEHKPINDEL
;
A
#
# COMPACT_ATOMS: atom_id res chain seq x y z
N MET A 1 -47.70 -46.83 8.43
CA MET A 1 -47.12 -45.56 7.94
C MET A 1 -46.81 -44.70 9.15
N PHE A 2 -45.56 -44.73 9.61
CA PHE A 2 -45.14 -43.95 10.78
C PHE A 2 -44.66 -42.58 10.32
N ASN A 3 -45.47 -41.57 10.63
CA ASN A 3 -45.08 -40.18 10.67
C ASN A 3 -44.11 -39.99 11.85
N SER A 4 -42.93 -39.43 11.61
CA SER A 4 -42.04 -38.95 12.67
C SER A 4 -41.04 -37.96 12.11
N THR A 5 -41.30 -36.67 12.32
CA THR A 5 -40.25 -35.68 12.56
C THR A 5 -39.94 -35.66 14.06
N PRO A 6 -38.65 -35.62 14.43
CA PRO A 6 -38.29 -34.79 15.57
C PRO A 6 -37.02 -33.95 15.33
N ASN A 7 -37.21 -32.63 15.46
CA ASN A 7 -36.52 -31.81 16.46
C ASN A 7 -34.96 -31.82 16.45
N LYS A 8 -34.32 -30.94 15.68
CA LYS A 8 -32.90 -30.57 15.93
C LYS A 8 -32.41 -29.16 15.49
N PRO A 9 -33.22 -28.08 15.54
CA PRO A 9 -32.73 -26.74 15.14
C PRO A 9 -31.74 -26.12 16.15
N THR A 10 -31.72 -26.57 17.41
CA THR A 10 -30.90 -25.98 18.49
C THR A 10 -29.44 -26.37 18.38
N VAL A 11 -29.14 -27.63 18.04
CA VAL A 11 -27.75 -28.14 17.96
C VAL A 11 -27.00 -27.52 16.78
N LEU A 12 -27.70 -27.26 15.68
CA LEU A 12 -27.13 -26.61 14.51
C LEU A 12 -26.81 -25.13 14.78
N LYS A 13 -27.69 -24.42 15.51
CA LYS A 13 -27.46 -23.03 15.90
C LYS A 13 -26.28 -22.88 16.87
N VAL A 14 -26.14 -23.80 17.84
CA VAL A 14 -25.04 -23.81 18.81
C VAL A 14 -23.69 -24.10 18.13
N ALA A 15 -23.66 -25.01 17.15
CA ALA A 15 -22.44 -25.33 16.40
C ALA A 15 -21.94 -24.14 15.55
N VAL A 16 -22.86 -23.40 14.93
CA VAL A 16 -22.54 -22.21 14.12
C VAL A 16 -22.07 -21.04 14.99
N SER A 17 -22.68 -20.82 16.16
CA SER A 17 -22.23 -19.75 17.08
C SER A 17 -20.87 -20.05 17.71
N ALA A 18 -20.58 -21.30 18.04
CA ALA A 18 -19.30 -21.68 18.65
C ALA A 18 -18.11 -21.55 17.69
N SER A 19 -18.33 -21.83 16.41
CA SER A 19 -17.28 -21.71 15.37
C SER A 19 -16.96 -20.26 15.02
N PHE A 20 -17.94 -19.34 15.09
CA PHE A 20 -17.72 -17.91 14.86
C PHE A 20 -16.90 -17.23 15.97
N ILE A 21 -17.13 -17.62 17.23
CA ILE A 21 -16.40 -17.07 18.40
C ILE A 21 -14.94 -17.54 18.40
N ALA A 22 -14.69 -18.81 18.05
CA ALA A 22 -13.33 -19.34 17.96
C ALA A 22 -12.50 -18.64 16.85
N ALA A 23 -13.11 -18.26 15.72
CA ALA A 23 -12.43 -17.55 14.65
C ALA A 23 -12.04 -16.11 15.03
N LEU A 24 -12.87 -15.41 15.83
CA LEU A 24 -12.61 -14.05 16.28
C LEU A 24 -11.47 -13.96 17.31
N ALA A 25 -11.29 -14.99 18.15
CA ALA A 25 -10.25 -15.01 19.18
C ALA A 25 -8.81 -15.17 18.63
N ILE A 26 -8.65 -15.65 17.39
CA ILE A 26 -7.34 -15.87 16.74
C ILE A 26 -6.87 -14.61 15.98
N SER A 27 -7.77 -13.65 15.74
CA SER A 27 -7.51 -12.49 14.89
C SER A 27 -6.50 -11.46 15.44
N PRO A 28 -6.37 -11.17 16.75
CA PRO A 28 -5.48 -10.11 17.22
C PRO A 28 -3.97 -10.45 17.11
N LEU A 29 -3.60 -11.73 17.11
CA LEU A 29 -2.19 -12.15 17.09
C LEU A 29 -1.52 -11.99 15.71
N ALA A 30 -2.30 -11.80 14.65
CA ALA A 30 -1.77 -11.61 13.30
C ALA A 30 -1.40 -10.16 12.96
N PHE A 31 -1.78 -9.18 13.80
CA PHE A 31 -1.60 -7.75 13.51
C PHE A 31 -0.61 -7.02 14.44
N ALA A 32 0.08 -7.72 15.35
CA ALA A 32 1.03 -7.09 16.28
C ALA A 32 2.41 -6.73 15.67
N GLN A 33 2.62 -6.88 14.37
CA GLN A 33 3.84 -6.40 13.70
C GLN A 33 3.68 -4.94 13.27
N GLN A 34 3.45 -4.04 14.24
CA GLN A 34 3.29 -2.62 13.99
C GLN A 34 4.66 -1.93 14.05
N HIS A 35 5.27 -1.80 12.87
CA HIS A 35 6.24 -0.75 12.52
C HIS A 35 7.26 -0.37 13.60
N GLU A 36 8.23 -1.25 13.83
CA GLU A 36 9.53 -0.82 14.34
C GLU A 36 10.20 -0.01 13.22
N HIS A 37 10.32 1.32 13.37
CA HIS A 37 11.27 2.12 12.62
C HIS A 37 12.69 1.77 13.11
N GLY A 38 13.08 0.51 12.90
CA GLY A 38 14.42 0.04 13.14
C GLY A 38 15.36 0.89 12.33
N LYS A 39 16.31 1.54 13.01
CA LYS A 39 17.42 2.26 12.41
C LYS A 39 18.20 1.25 11.56
N GLN A 40 17.80 1.11 10.30
CA GLN A 40 18.50 0.28 9.33
C GLN A 40 19.91 0.85 9.25
N ASP A 41 20.89 -0.01 9.53
CA ASP A 41 22.29 0.34 9.42
C ASP A 41 22.59 0.52 7.91
N LEU A 42 22.44 1.77 7.44
CA LEU A 42 22.64 2.18 6.04
C LEU A 42 24.08 1.95 5.57
N THR A 43 24.99 1.54 6.46
CA THR A 43 26.40 1.24 6.15
C THR A 43 26.58 0.01 5.27
N ALA A 44 25.53 -0.82 5.10
CA ALA A 44 25.50 -1.92 4.14
C ALA A 44 24.52 -1.70 2.98
N ALA A 45 24.03 -0.47 2.77
CA ALA A 45 23.15 -0.15 1.65
C ALA A 45 23.92 -0.28 0.33
N ALA A 46 23.62 -1.31 -0.45
CA ALA A 46 24.06 -1.39 -1.83
C ALA A 46 23.50 -0.18 -2.59
N GLU A 47 24.38 0.67 -3.09
CA GLU A 47 24.00 1.78 -3.97
C GLU A 47 23.32 1.21 -5.21
N LYS A 48 22.13 1.73 -5.52
CA LYS A 48 21.37 1.34 -6.70
C LYS A 48 21.13 2.58 -7.55
N THR A 49 21.67 2.57 -8.77
CA THR A 49 21.27 3.54 -9.80
C THR A 49 19.88 3.18 -10.31
N VAL A 50 19.00 4.17 -10.37
CA VAL A 50 17.66 4.09 -10.94
C VAL A 50 17.60 5.08 -12.10
N THR A 51 17.25 4.60 -13.29
CA THR A 51 17.09 5.47 -14.47
C THR A 51 15.68 5.29 -15.03
N GLY A 52 14.96 6.39 -15.19
CA GLY A 52 13.57 6.33 -15.63
C GLY A 52 13.00 7.69 -15.99
N GLU A 53 11.70 7.70 -16.26
CA GLU A 53 10.97 8.94 -16.52
C GLU A 53 10.69 9.66 -15.20
N VAL A 54 10.96 10.96 -15.17
CA VAL A 54 10.59 11.84 -14.05
C VAL A 54 9.10 12.17 -14.16
N VAL A 55 8.34 11.89 -13.11
CA VAL A 55 6.88 12.07 -13.08
C VAL A 55 6.45 12.87 -11.85
N ASP A 56 5.32 13.58 -11.98
CA ASP A 56 4.55 14.02 -10.82
C ASP A 56 3.90 12.79 -10.16
N LEU A 57 4.34 12.46 -8.95
CA LEU A 57 3.95 11.22 -8.30
C LEU A 57 2.47 11.22 -7.91
N MET A 58 1.85 12.39 -7.71
CA MET A 58 0.41 12.48 -7.41
C MET A 58 -0.43 11.99 -8.60
N CYS A 59 -0.19 12.52 -9.80
CA CYS A 59 -0.93 12.10 -11.00
C CYS A 59 -0.54 10.68 -11.46
N TYR A 60 0.72 10.28 -11.28
CA TYR A 60 1.15 8.92 -11.59
C TYR A 60 0.45 7.88 -10.70
N VAL A 61 0.39 8.11 -9.38
CA VAL A 61 -0.27 7.17 -8.46
C VAL A 61 -1.79 7.15 -8.62
N ASP A 62 -2.40 8.30 -8.89
CA ASP A 62 -3.85 8.40 -9.06
C ASP A 62 -4.35 7.69 -10.33
N HIS A 63 -3.73 7.96 -11.49
CA HIS A 63 -4.22 7.47 -12.78
C HIS A 63 -3.13 7.13 -13.80
N GLY A 64 -1.87 6.93 -13.37
CA GLY A 64 -0.78 6.50 -14.25
C GLY A 64 -0.35 7.55 -15.26
N ALA A 65 -0.50 8.84 -14.93
CA ALA A 65 -0.16 9.93 -15.83
C ALA A 65 1.35 10.01 -16.08
N MET A 66 1.76 9.89 -17.35
CA MET A 66 3.15 10.02 -17.78
C MET A 66 3.25 10.29 -19.30
N GLY A 67 4.46 10.54 -19.78
CA GLY A 67 4.81 10.80 -21.17
C GLY A 67 4.48 12.22 -21.65
N ASP A 68 4.74 12.45 -22.93
CA ASP A 68 4.63 13.78 -23.56
C ASP A 68 3.27 14.45 -23.38
N LYS A 69 2.19 13.66 -23.36
CA LYS A 69 0.83 14.16 -23.17
C LYS A 69 0.60 14.76 -21.78
N HIS A 70 1.36 14.30 -20.78
CA HIS A 70 1.23 14.77 -19.41
C HIS A 70 2.38 15.71 -18.99
N SER A 71 3.47 15.79 -19.76
CA SER A 71 4.65 16.62 -19.45
C SER A 71 4.31 18.07 -19.06
N ALA A 72 3.42 18.75 -19.80
CA ALA A 72 3.05 20.13 -19.50
C ALA A 72 2.19 20.30 -18.22
N CYS A 73 1.37 19.29 -17.91
CA CYS A 73 0.55 19.28 -16.68
C CYS A 73 1.42 18.92 -15.48
N GLY A 74 2.17 17.82 -15.58
CA GLY A 74 3.13 17.37 -14.59
C GLY A 74 4.17 18.44 -14.27
N GLY A 75 4.70 19.15 -15.28
CA GLY A 75 5.64 20.25 -15.08
C GLY A 75 5.09 21.42 -14.27
N LYS A 76 3.76 21.64 -14.28
CA LYS A 76 3.12 22.64 -13.40
C LYS A 76 3.01 22.14 -11.97
N CYS A 77 2.57 20.90 -11.77
CA CYS A 77 2.50 20.27 -10.44
C CYS A 77 3.89 20.20 -9.80
N PHE A 78 4.88 19.82 -10.60
CA PHE A 78 6.28 19.78 -10.22
C PHE A 78 6.76 21.15 -9.73
N LYS A 79 6.57 22.23 -10.50
CA LYS A 79 6.89 23.60 -10.04
C LYS A 79 6.04 24.07 -8.86
N GLY A 80 4.90 23.42 -8.61
CA GLY A 80 4.02 23.66 -7.47
C GLY A 80 4.44 22.95 -6.19
N GLY A 81 5.54 22.18 -6.20
CA GLY A 81 6.03 21.44 -5.03
C GLY A 81 5.37 20.08 -4.83
N CYS A 82 4.71 19.52 -5.85
CA CYS A 82 4.18 18.15 -5.78
C CYS A 82 5.34 17.13 -5.69
N PRO A 83 5.16 16.01 -4.97
CA PRO A 83 6.17 14.98 -4.86
C PRO A 83 6.64 14.45 -6.23
N VAL A 84 7.95 14.37 -6.39
CA VAL A 84 8.59 13.89 -7.62
C VAL A 84 8.92 12.42 -7.48
N GLY A 85 8.74 11.65 -8.55
CA GLY A 85 9.27 10.31 -8.62
C GLY A 85 9.92 9.96 -9.95
N ILE A 86 10.70 8.88 -9.93
CA ILE A 86 11.27 8.25 -11.12
C ILE A 86 10.52 6.94 -11.37
N VAL A 87 10.05 6.72 -12.60
CA VAL A 87 9.42 5.47 -13.02
C VAL A 87 10.40 4.66 -13.86
N GLU A 88 10.83 3.51 -13.34
CA GLU A 88 11.71 2.57 -14.01
C GLU A 88 11.05 1.17 -14.02
N ASN A 89 10.83 0.60 -15.21
CA ASN A 89 10.26 -0.74 -15.37
C ASN A 89 8.95 -0.98 -14.58
N GLY A 90 8.06 0.02 -14.57
CA GLY A 90 6.78 -0.04 -13.86
C GLY A 90 6.88 0.12 -12.34
N LYS A 91 8.07 0.39 -11.80
CA LYS A 91 8.28 0.75 -10.38
C LYS A 91 8.44 2.25 -10.26
N ALA A 92 7.72 2.86 -9.33
CA ALA A 92 7.90 4.27 -8.98
C ALA A 92 8.80 4.39 -7.74
N TYR A 93 9.76 5.30 -7.84
CA TYR A 93 10.70 5.66 -6.79
C TYR A 93 10.38 7.09 -6.36
N LEU A 94 9.98 7.30 -5.11
CA LEU A 94 9.78 8.65 -4.56
C LEU A 94 11.15 9.25 -4.22
N GLU A 95 11.41 10.46 -4.73
CA GLU A 95 12.57 11.23 -4.31
C GLU A 95 12.29 11.95 -2.99
N VAL A 96 13.16 11.72 -2.01
CA VAL A 96 13.04 12.31 -0.66
C VAL A 96 14.30 13.12 -0.38
N GLY A 97 14.20 14.45 -0.50
CA GLY A 97 15.25 15.39 -0.11
C GLY A 97 15.22 15.72 1.39
N GLU A 98 15.98 16.75 1.80
CA GLU A 98 16.02 17.22 3.19
C GLU A 98 14.74 17.95 3.62
N HIS A 99 13.67 17.20 3.91
CA HIS A 99 12.37 17.71 4.43
C HIS A 99 11.83 18.96 3.70
N LYS A 100 12.18 19.12 2.42
CA LYS A 100 11.80 20.23 1.55
C LYS A 100 11.47 19.68 0.16
N PRO A 101 10.63 20.38 -0.62
CA PRO A 101 10.43 20.04 -2.02
C PRO A 101 11.77 20.13 -2.76
N ILE A 102 12.14 19.06 -3.47
CA ILE A 102 13.38 18.97 -4.29
C ILE A 102 13.18 19.49 -5.72
N ASN A 103 11.96 19.95 -6.04
CA ASN A 103 11.53 20.28 -7.40
C ASN A 103 12.42 21.31 -8.11
N ASP A 104 13.07 22.22 -7.40
CA ASP A 104 13.95 23.22 -8.02
C ASP A 104 15.36 22.67 -8.35
N GLU A 105 15.69 21.45 -7.90
CA GLU A 105 17.00 20.82 -8.02
C GLU A 105 17.06 19.71 -9.09
N LEU A 106 15.92 19.35 -9.70
CA LEU A 106 15.75 18.29 -10.69
C LEU A 106 15.32 18.86 -12.06
#